data_AF-A0A3B3HUZ9-F1
#
_entry.id   AF-A0A3B3HUZ9-F1
#
_cell.length_a   1.000
_cell.length_b   1.000
_cell.length_c   1.000
_cell.angle_alpha   90.00
_cell.angle_beta   90.00
_cell.angle_gamma   90.00
#
_symmetry.space_group_name_H-M   'P 1'
#
loop_
_entity.id
_entity.type
_entity.pdbx_description
1 polymer ?
#
loop_
_entity_poly.entity_id
_entity_poly.type
_entity_poly.pdbx_seq_one_letter_code
_entity_poly.pdbx_strand_id
1 'polypeptide(L)'
;MEFVTRSGLNVNKSVLITGVKNTKADNDVIDCLRSYGNLSRVLYVNDPTSALHKNLIVEFADENSYAALEPLLPRTHTSANDELEFRLTPLASECVAAADSNSSPPDYLAELKRIADRSGCDFDNVLKSVMTQIGHHLDSAAAKNISLKHEDDYEDDDSDDDEEEARGVDTGSEQPQPAPPFQQEALSRQPRARQRTSLSPDQLNPPEVQKVVVEHVVRNTDLLSSFPRLRPFSGKTPKQSNEADYDSWRGQIALLLTDPSLSALQVTRRIMESLLSPAADLVKGLKPDTLPAVFLNTLDAAFGTVQDGEELFAQFLNTLQIPGERPSAYLQRLQLALSSVVKQGGVSPSEVDRHLLKQFCRGCWDNSLIMKLQLEQQKTNPPSFSDLLLQLRTEEDRQLAKESLMKQHIGAAKQKATIQSHSACSCGHSPPPNRELKEMKEQLQRLQKQMSQLLTRNLAAESKSTTRLKPSPPQKSSTKPKPWYCFNCGEDGHVSSTCTNRANPILVQQKKTLLRQKQAAWETKHQLN
;
A
#
# COMPACT_ATOMS: atom_id res chain seq x y z
N MET A 1 24.28 -13.99 36.96
CA MET A 1 23.74 -14.78 35.83
C MET A 1 24.14 -16.26 35.85
N GLU A 2 25.31 -16.62 36.40
CA GLU A 2 25.80 -18.01 36.49
C GLU A 2 24.79 -19.02 37.10
N PHE A 3 23.99 -18.58 38.08
CA PHE A 3 22.90 -19.40 38.66
C PHE A 3 21.87 -19.86 37.61
N VAL A 4 21.43 -18.97 36.71
CA VAL A 4 20.41 -19.27 35.69
C VAL A 4 20.98 -20.26 34.67
N THR A 5 22.22 -20.02 34.23
CA THR A 5 22.95 -20.90 33.30
C THR A 5 23.18 -22.30 33.90
N ARG A 6 23.58 -22.38 35.18
CA ARG A 6 23.80 -23.65 35.89
C ARG A 6 22.50 -24.42 36.15
N SER A 7 21.38 -23.71 36.27
CA SER A 7 20.06 -24.31 36.56
C SER A 7 19.36 -24.85 35.31
N GLY A 8 19.87 -24.54 34.10
CA GLY A 8 19.28 -25.00 32.84
C GLY A 8 17.82 -24.57 32.66
N LEU A 9 17.49 -23.37 33.13
CA LEU A 9 16.14 -22.78 33.02
C LEU A 9 15.90 -22.25 31.61
N ASN A 10 14.69 -22.43 31.09
CA ASN A 10 14.29 -21.72 29.88
C ASN A 10 13.91 -20.28 30.22
N VAL A 11 14.83 -19.35 29.93
CA VAL A 11 14.67 -17.91 30.23
C VAL A 11 13.42 -17.31 29.59
N ASN A 12 13.04 -17.78 28.40
CA ASN A 12 11.90 -17.27 27.64
C ASN A 12 10.54 -17.77 28.19
N LYS A 13 10.55 -18.75 29.09
CA LYS A 13 9.35 -19.29 29.75
C LYS A 13 9.35 -19.02 31.26
N SER A 14 10.25 -18.14 31.72
CA SER A 14 10.51 -17.94 33.13
C SER A 14 10.17 -16.53 33.60
N VAL A 15 9.59 -16.45 34.80
CA VAL A 15 9.25 -15.22 35.52
C VAL A 15 10.10 -15.12 36.77
N LEU A 16 10.65 -13.93 37.01
CA LEU A 16 11.32 -13.58 38.25
C LEU A 16 10.32 -12.91 39.20
N ILE A 17 10.31 -13.33 40.45
CA ILE A 17 9.45 -12.81 41.50
C ILE A 17 10.35 -12.25 42.60
N THR A 18 10.20 -10.95 42.83
CA THR A 18 10.89 -10.20 43.88
C THR A 18 9.93 -9.92 45.03
N GLY A 19 10.45 -9.78 46.25
CA GLY A 19 9.64 -9.58 47.47
C GLY A 19 9.30 -10.86 48.25
N VAL A 20 9.79 -12.02 47.79
CA VAL A 20 9.60 -13.31 48.46
C VAL A 20 10.39 -13.42 49.76
N LYS A 21 9.83 -14.12 50.75
CA LYS A 21 10.46 -14.31 52.08
C LYS A 21 10.89 -15.76 52.35
N ASN A 22 10.72 -16.65 51.37
CA ASN A 22 10.85 -18.10 51.49
C ASN A 22 10.00 -18.67 52.63
N THR A 23 8.73 -18.22 52.70
CA THR A 23 7.75 -18.66 53.70
C THR A 23 6.50 -19.21 53.02
N LYS A 24 5.57 -19.78 53.79
CA LYS A 24 4.30 -20.28 53.24
C LYS A 24 3.47 -19.20 52.55
N ALA A 25 3.71 -17.92 52.85
CA ALA A 25 3.03 -16.78 52.25
C ALA A 25 3.35 -16.63 50.75
N ASP A 26 4.54 -17.09 50.31
CA ASP A 26 4.94 -17.04 48.90
C ASP A 26 4.13 -18.03 48.04
N ASN A 27 3.38 -18.97 48.64
CA ASN A 27 2.49 -19.85 47.88
C ASN A 27 1.36 -19.09 47.21
N ASP A 28 0.94 -17.94 47.73
CA ASP A 28 -0.16 -17.15 47.15
C ASP A 28 0.20 -16.65 45.74
N VAL A 29 1.42 -16.13 45.57
CA VAL A 29 1.92 -15.71 44.26
C VAL A 29 2.19 -16.91 43.33
N ILE A 30 2.59 -18.06 43.87
CA ILE A 30 2.76 -19.29 43.08
C ILE A 30 1.40 -19.82 42.59
N ASP A 31 0.37 -19.82 43.44
CA ASP A 31 -0.98 -20.23 43.11
C ASP A 31 -1.63 -19.28 42.09
N CYS A 32 -1.36 -17.98 42.21
CA CYS A 32 -1.70 -17.00 41.19
C CYS A 32 -1.09 -17.39 39.83
N LEU A 33 0.18 -17.79 39.78
CA LEU A 33 0.83 -18.21 38.53
C LEU A 33 0.30 -19.53 37.97
N ARG A 34 -0.12 -20.46 38.85
CA ARG A 34 -0.79 -21.71 38.42
C ARG A 34 -2.10 -21.46 37.68
N SER A 35 -2.76 -20.30 37.88
CA SER A 35 -3.97 -19.95 37.13
C SER A 35 -3.72 -19.70 35.64
N TYR A 36 -2.48 -19.37 35.24
CA TYR A 36 -2.09 -19.16 33.84
C TYR A 36 -1.62 -20.45 33.15
N GLY A 37 -1.23 -21.46 33.93
CA GLY A 37 -0.86 -22.77 33.40
C GLY A 37 0.05 -23.56 34.33
N ASN A 38 0.49 -24.72 33.84
CA ASN A 38 1.26 -25.65 34.65
C ASN A 38 2.71 -25.18 34.80
N LEU A 39 3.24 -25.27 36.02
CA LEU A 39 4.60 -24.84 36.34
C LEU A 39 5.54 -26.04 36.23
N SER A 40 6.58 -25.90 35.40
CA SER A 40 7.64 -26.90 35.26
C SER A 40 8.59 -26.86 36.45
N ARG A 41 8.98 -25.66 36.87
CA ARG A 41 9.94 -25.46 37.97
C ARG A 41 9.63 -24.22 38.79
N VAL A 42 9.93 -24.31 40.08
CA VAL A 42 9.85 -23.21 41.05
C VAL A 42 11.14 -23.25 41.87
N LEU A 43 12.00 -22.24 41.71
CA LEU A 43 13.36 -22.23 42.26
C LEU A 43 13.64 -20.96 43.07
N TYR A 44 13.97 -21.13 44.35
CA TYR A 44 14.49 -20.05 45.18
C TYR A 44 15.98 -19.85 44.93
N VAL A 45 16.38 -18.61 44.66
CA VAL A 45 17.78 -18.24 44.46
C VAL A 45 18.44 -17.98 45.82
N ASN A 46 18.98 -19.06 46.40
CA ASN A 46 19.67 -19.01 47.70
C ASN A 46 21.17 -18.69 47.60
N ASP A 47 21.68 -18.53 46.38
CA ASP A 47 23.11 -18.24 46.14
C ASP A 47 23.42 -16.77 46.49
N PRO A 48 24.20 -16.49 47.54
CA PRO A 48 24.50 -15.13 47.99
C PRO A 48 25.40 -14.36 47.02
N THR A 49 26.05 -15.06 46.08
CA THR A 49 26.90 -14.45 45.05
C THR A 49 26.10 -14.07 43.79
N SER A 50 24.84 -14.52 43.70
CA SER A 50 23.97 -14.20 42.57
C SER A 50 23.31 -12.84 42.74
N ALA A 51 23.28 -12.04 41.66
CA ALA A 51 22.49 -10.81 41.61
C ALA A 51 20.98 -11.03 41.86
N LEU A 52 20.50 -12.27 41.68
CA LEU A 52 19.12 -12.66 41.91
C LEU A 52 18.88 -13.21 43.31
N HIS A 53 19.83 -13.08 44.25
CA HIS A 53 19.72 -13.62 45.60
C HIS A 53 18.44 -13.15 46.32
N LYS A 54 17.77 -14.07 47.03
CA LYS A 54 16.47 -13.88 47.71
C LYS A 54 15.27 -13.64 46.78
N ASN A 55 15.39 -13.95 45.50
CA ASN A 55 14.26 -13.95 44.57
C ASN A 55 13.81 -15.39 44.26
N LEU A 56 12.61 -15.50 43.72
CA LEU A 56 12.01 -16.75 43.27
C LEU A 56 11.89 -16.72 41.75
N ILE A 57 12.28 -17.81 41.09
CA ILE A 57 12.15 -17.99 39.64
C ILE A 57 11.14 -19.10 39.38
N VAL A 58 10.17 -18.83 38.51
CA VAL A 58 9.14 -19.79 38.11
C VAL A 58 9.19 -20.01 36.60
N GLU A 59 9.31 -21.26 36.18
CA GLU A 59 9.32 -21.68 34.78
C GLU A 59 8.00 -22.38 34.44
N PHE A 60 7.35 -21.94 33.37
CA PHE A 60 6.15 -22.58 32.83
C PHE A 60 6.50 -23.81 31.97
N ALA A 61 5.64 -24.83 32.01
CA ALA A 61 5.81 -26.03 31.19
C ALA A 61 5.59 -25.73 29.70
N ASP A 62 4.57 -24.93 29.39
CA ASP A 62 4.13 -24.64 28.03
C ASP A 62 4.36 -23.17 27.65
N GLU A 63 4.69 -22.91 26.38
CA GLU A 63 4.86 -21.53 25.87
C GLU A 63 3.57 -20.73 25.93
N ASN A 64 2.44 -21.37 25.66
CA ASN A 64 1.12 -20.73 25.70
C ASN A 64 0.77 -20.19 27.09
N SER A 65 1.21 -20.85 28.16
CA SER A 65 0.97 -20.41 29.54
C SER A 65 1.75 -19.14 29.88
N TYR A 66 3.00 -19.05 29.42
CA TYR A 66 3.79 -17.84 29.56
C TYR A 66 3.27 -16.70 28.66
N ALA A 67 2.90 -17.01 27.41
CA ALA A 67 2.38 -16.03 26.45
C ALA A 67 1.08 -15.34 26.91
N ALA A 68 0.26 -16.01 27.73
CA ALA A 68 -0.92 -15.41 28.34
C ALA A 68 -0.57 -14.42 29.47
N LEU A 69 0.55 -14.63 30.17
CA LEU A 69 1.02 -13.79 31.27
C LEU A 69 1.94 -12.65 30.80
N GLU A 70 2.71 -12.87 29.73
CA GLU A 70 3.71 -11.93 29.20
C GLU A 70 3.19 -10.50 28.97
N PRO A 71 2.01 -10.28 28.36
CA PRO A 71 1.47 -8.93 28.15
C PRO A 71 1.12 -8.19 29.45
N LEU A 72 1.01 -8.92 30.56
CA LEU A 72 0.68 -8.40 31.88
C LEU A 72 1.95 -8.10 32.72
N LEU A 73 3.15 -8.38 32.21
CA LEU A 73 4.42 -8.13 32.90
C LEU A 73 5.07 -6.83 32.40
N PRO A 74 5.79 -6.07 33.26
CA PRO A 74 5.96 -6.28 34.70
C PRO A 74 4.73 -5.86 35.50
N ARG A 75 4.37 -6.64 36.52
CA ARG A 75 3.20 -6.36 37.37
C ARG A 75 3.48 -6.67 38.83
N THR A 76 2.80 -5.94 39.70
CA THR A 76 2.71 -6.21 41.13
C THR A 76 1.52 -7.12 41.44
N HIS A 77 1.76 -8.13 42.25
CA HIS A 77 0.75 -8.99 42.87
C HIS A 77 0.79 -8.77 44.39
N THR A 78 -0.37 -8.42 44.97
CA THR A 78 -0.51 -8.25 46.42
C THR A 78 -1.20 -9.48 46.98
N SER A 79 -0.60 -10.11 47.99
CA SER A 79 -1.21 -11.26 48.66
C SER A 79 -2.45 -10.85 49.44
N ALA A 80 -3.48 -11.70 49.38
CA ALA A 80 -4.73 -11.49 50.11
C ALA A 80 -4.59 -11.70 51.62
N ASN A 81 -3.56 -12.44 52.07
CA ASN A 81 -3.46 -12.91 53.46
C ASN A 81 -2.45 -12.12 54.31
N ASP A 82 -1.37 -11.60 53.73
CA ASP A 82 -0.24 -11.04 54.50
C ASP A 82 0.18 -9.61 54.09
N GLU A 83 -0.60 -8.92 53.25
CA GLU A 83 -0.25 -7.60 52.64
C GLU A 83 1.15 -7.58 51.99
N LEU A 84 1.65 -8.74 51.57
CA LEU A 84 2.95 -8.86 50.90
C LEU A 84 2.81 -8.44 49.44
N GLU A 85 3.70 -7.54 49.02
CA GLU A 85 3.80 -7.07 47.65
C GLU A 85 4.87 -7.86 46.90
N PHE A 86 4.46 -8.63 45.89
CA PHE A 86 5.34 -9.37 45.00
C PHE A 86 5.42 -8.68 43.66
N ARG A 87 6.62 -8.41 43.17
CA ARG A 87 6.81 -7.84 41.83
C ARG A 87 7.31 -8.91 40.87
N LEU A 88 6.51 -9.16 39.84
CA LEU A 88 6.74 -10.14 38.80
C LEU A 88 7.36 -9.44 37.58
N THR A 89 8.50 -9.93 37.12
CA THR A 89 9.20 -9.43 35.94
C THR A 89 9.60 -10.57 35.00
N PRO A 90 9.68 -10.36 33.69
CA PRO A 90 10.22 -11.36 32.77
C PRO A 90 11.68 -11.65 33.14
N LEU A 91 12.05 -12.94 33.29
CA LEU A 91 13.43 -13.28 33.64
C LEU A 91 14.40 -12.78 32.55
N ALA A 92 13.98 -12.82 31.28
CA ALA A 92 14.74 -12.29 30.14
C ALA A 92 15.14 -10.82 30.31
N SER A 93 14.25 -9.96 30.79
CA SER A 93 14.53 -8.53 31.01
C SER A 93 15.62 -8.31 32.05
N GLU A 94 15.63 -9.11 33.12
CA GLU A 94 16.65 -9.03 34.15
C GLU A 94 17.99 -9.62 33.68
N CYS A 95 17.95 -10.63 32.80
CA CYS A 95 19.14 -11.21 32.18
C CYS A 95 19.86 -10.20 31.27
N VAL A 96 19.10 -9.39 30.52
CA VAL A 96 19.63 -8.33 29.65
C VAL A 96 20.22 -7.21 30.52
N ALA A 97 19.49 -6.72 31.51
CA ALA A 97 19.98 -5.66 32.41
C ALA A 97 21.22 -6.07 33.22
N ALA A 98 21.33 -7.35 33.61
CA ALA A 98 22.50 -7.88 34.31
C ALA A 98 23.71 -8.12 33.40
N ALA A 99 23.52 -8.33 32.09
CA ALA A 99 24.61 -8.44 31.11
C ALA A 99 25.36 -7.10 30.94
N ASP A 100 24.64 -5.98 31.06
CA ASP A 100 25.22 -4.63 30.98
C ASP A 100 26.01 -4.23 32.24
N SER A 101 25.87 -4.99 33.34
CA SER A 101 26.40 -4.61 34.65
C SER A 101 27.77 -5.23 34.97
N ASN A 102 28.19 -6.34 34.34
CA ASN A 102 29.41 -7.06 34.75
C ASN A 102 30.24 -7.71 33.62
N SER A 103 29.99 -7.35 32.36
CA SER A 103 30.94 -7.59 31.28
C SER A 103 30.76 -6.50 30.25
N SER A 104 31.81 -5.75 29.93
CA SER A 104 31.81 -5.00 28.68
C SER A 104 31.39 -5.97 27.57
N PRO A 105 30.38 -5.65 26.75
CA PRO A 105 29.97 -6.53 25.67
C PRO A 105 31.22 -6.97 24.90
N PRO A 106 31.37 -8.26 24.58
CA PRO A 106 32.53 -8.72 23.83
C PRO A 106 32.65 -7.81 22.61
N ASP A 107 33.80 -7.16 22.43
CA ASP A 107 34.01 -6.25 21.31
C ASP A 107 34.19 -7.11 20.04
N TYR A 108 33.08 -7.67 19.58
CA TYR A 108 33.00 -8.50 18.39
C TYR A 108 33.50 -7.71 17.18
N LEU A 109 33.36 -6.38 17.19
CA LEU A 109 33.92 -5.49 16.18
C LEU A 109 35.45 -5.51 16.21
N ALA A 110 36.09 -5.42 17.37
CA ALA A 110 37.54 -5.55 17.50
C ALA A 110 38.02 -6.95 17.10
N GLU A 111 37.29 -8.01 17.45
CA GLU A 111 37.67 -9.37 17.09
C GLU A 111 37.51 -9.63 15.58
N LEU A 112 36.44 -9.13 14.95
CA LEU A 112 36.24 -9.21 13.50
C LEU A 112 37.29 -8.38 12.74
N LYS A 113 37.70 -7.22 13.27
CA LYS A 113 38.83 -6.45 12.72
C LYS A 113 40.14 -7.22 12.85
N ARG A 114 40.40 -7.84 14.00
CA ARG A 114 41.58 -8.68 14.20
C ARG A 114 41.60 -9.90 13.26
N ILE A 115 40.42 -10.46 12.95
CA ILE A 115 40.27 -11.53 11.95
C ILE A 115 40.56 -11.00 10.55
N ALA A 116 40.05 -9.82 10.18
CA ALA A 116 40.36 -9.15 8.92
C ALA A 116 41.87 -8.92 8.76
N ASP A 117 42.52 -8.36 9.80
CA ASP A 117 43.96 -8.09 9.82
C ASP A 117 44.81 -9.36 9.69
N ARG A 118 44.40 -10.47 10.33
CA ARG A 118 45.12 -11.76 10.26
C ARG A 118 44.85 -12.55 8.99
N SER A 119 43.68 -12.38 8.37
CA SER A 119 43.29 -13.10 7.16
C SER A 119 43.66 -12.36 5.87
N GLY A 120 44.01 -11.07 5.96
CA GLY A 120 44.27 -10.23 4.79
C GLY A 120 43.01 -9.92 3.96
N CYS A 121 41.83 -10.26 4.50
CA CYS A 121 40.55 -9.97 3.89
C CYS A 121 40.01 -8.63 4.42
N ASP A 122 39.41 -7.83 3.54
CA ASP A 122 38.72 -6.61 3.96
C ASP A 122 37.67 -6.92 5.03
N PHE A 123 37.60 -6.05 6.04
CA PHE A 123 36.66 -6.19 7.15
C PHE A 123 35.20 -6.40 6.68
N ASP A 124 34.81 -5.74 5.59
CA ASP A 124 33.49 -5.90 4.96
C ASP A 124 33.21 -7.34 4.53
N ASN A 125 34.22 -8.05 3.98
CA ASN A 125 34.07 -9.44 3.55
C ASN A 125 33.97 -10.40 4.76
N VAL A 126 34.75 -10.14 5.81
CA VAL A 126 34.67 -10.90 7.06
C VAL A 126 33.29 -10.72 7.71
N LEU A 127 32.79 -9.48 7.75
CA LEU A 127 31.47 -9.17 8.30
C LEU A 127 30.35 -9.83 7.49
N LYS A 128 30.37 -9.74 6.16
CA LYS A 128 29.41 -10.41 5.27
C LYS A 128 29.41 -11.92 5.46
N SER A 129 30.59 -12.53 5.61
CA SER A 129 30.72 -13.97 5.87
C SER A 129 30.05 -14.36 7.19
N VAL A 130 30.29 -13.59 8.25
CA VAL A 130 29.69 -13.85 9.57
C VAL A 130 28.17 -13.64 9.56
N MET A 131 27.68 -12.59 8.89
CA MET A 131 26.25 -12.37 8.71
C MET A 131 25.57 -13.51 7.93
N THR A 132 26.24 -14.04 6.89
CA THR A 132 25.75 -15.19 6.12
C THR A 132 25.70 -16.45 6.98
N GLN A 133 26.70 -16.66 7.83
CA GLN A 133 26.75 -17.79 8.75
C GLN A 133 25.64 -17.70 9.80
N ILE A 134 25.36 -16.50 10.33
CA ILE A 134 24.22 -16.26 11.24
C ILE A 134 22.90 -16.55 10.51
N GLY A 135 22.73 -16.09 9.27
CA GLY A 135 21.57 -16.39 8.44
C GLY A 135 21.33 -17.90 8.32
N HIS A 136 22.35 -18.67 7.96
CA HIS A 136 22.27 -20.13 7.90
C HIS A 136 21.88 -20.80 9.22
N HIS A 137 22.36 -20.28 10.36
CA HIS A 137 21.99 -20.80 11.68
C HIS A 137 20.52 -20.51 12.02
N LEU A 138 20.00 -19.35 11.64
CA LEU A 138 18.59 -18.98 11.84
C LEU A 138 17.66 -19.78 10.92
N ASP A 139 18.04 -19.96 9.65
CA ASP A 139 17.28 -20.76 8.69
C ASP A 139 17.25 -22.24 9.09
N SER A 140 18.36 -22.77 9.61
CA SER A 140 18.41 -24.15 10.14
C SER A 140 17.57 -24.34 11.40
N ALA A 141 17.48 -23.31 12.25
CA ALA A 141 16.60 -23.33 13.42
C ALA A 141 15.11 -23.22 13.02
N ALA A 142 14.79 -22.44 11.99
CA ALA A 142 13.44 -22.33 11.42
C ALA A 142 12.99 -23.62 10.72
N ALA A 143 13.88 -24.28 9.97
CA ALA A 143 13.59 -25.55 9.28
C ALA A 143 13.25 -26.71 10.24
N LYS A 144 13.81 -26.70 11.47
CA LYS A 144 13.46 -27.68 12.51
C LYS A 144 12.04 -27.50 13.07
N ASN A 145 11.45 -26.30 12.94
CA ASN A 145 10.09 -26.01 13.40
C ASN A 145 9.00 -26.28 12.36
N ILE A 146 9.36 -26.43 11.08
CA ILE A 146 8.38 -26.54 9.97
C ILE A 146 8.08 -28.00 9.59
N SER A 147 8.90 -28.97 10.00
CA SER A 147 8.79 -30.37 9.57
C SER A 147 7.63 -31.19 10.19
N LEU A 148 6.69 -30.57 10.90
CA LEU A 148 5.59 -31.28 11.60
C LEU A 148 4.17 -30.95 11.12
N LYS A 149 3.98 -30.16 10.04
CA LYS A 149 2.64 -29.86 9.55
C LYS A 149 2.55 -29.84 8.02
N HIS A 150 1.65 -30.68 7.52
CA HIS A 150 1.05 -30.74 6.18
C HIS A 150 1.63 -31.75 5.18
N GLU A 151 1.08 -32.96 5.27
CA GLU A 151 0.64 -33.77 4.13
C GLU A 151 -0.90 -33.65 4.01
N ASP A 152 -1.42 -33.88 2.79
CA ASP A 152 -2.82 -33.94 2.30
C ASP A 152 -3.53 -32.59 2.03
N ASP A 153 -4.26 -32.32 0.93
CA ASP A 153 -4.48 -32.97 -0.38
C ASP A 153 -5.17 -31.94 -1.33
N TYR A 154 -5.24 -32.28 -2.62
CA TYR A 154 -5.79 -31.63 -3.85
C TYR A 154 -7.27 -31.10 -3.78
N GLU A 155 -7.94 -30.39 -4.72
CA GLU A 155 -7.99 -30.15 -6.20
C GLU A 155 -8.65 -28.75 -6.43
N ASP A 156 -8.23 -27.87 -7.35
CA ASP A 156 -8.68 -27.67 -8.76
C ASP A 156 -10.18 -27.35 -8.99
N ASP A 157 -10.52 -26.13 -9.46
CA ASP A 157 -11.45 -25.88 -10.59
C ASP A 157 -11.47 -24.40 -11.03
N ASP A 158 -11.49 -24.21 -12.34
CA ASP A 158 -11.53 -22.98 -13.15
C ASP A 158 -12.98 -22.44 -13.28
N SER A 159 -13.16 -21.13 -13.45
CA SER A 159 -13.97 -20.55 -14.56
C SER A 159 -14.15 -19.03 -14.46
N ASP A 160 -13.54 -18.35 -15.44
CA ASP A 160 -14.04 -17.32 -16.37
C ASP A 160 -14.96 -16.14 -15.95
N ASP A 161 -14.51 -14.99 -16.45
CA ASP A 161 -15.07 -13.63 -16.52
C ASP A 161 -16.41 -13.49 -17.26
N ASP A 162 -17.17 -12.45 -16.90
CA ASP A 162 -17.89 -11.60 -17.86
C ASP A 162 -18.14 -10.20 -17.24
N GLU A 163 -17.44 -9.19 -17.76
CA GLU A 163 -17.71 -7.75 -17.56
C GLU A 163 -18.69 -7.24 -18.64
N GLU A 164 -19.68 -6.42 -18.25
CA GLU A 164 -20.48 -5.62 -19.19
C GLU A 164 -20.50 -4.13 -18.77
N GLU A 165 -20.26 -3.27 -19.76
CA GLU A 165 -20.04 -1.82 -19.67
C GLU A 165 -21.33 -0.96 -19.55
N ALA A 166 -21.24 0.04 -18.67
CA ALA A 166 -21.53 1.48 -18.81
C ALA A 166 -22.77 2.04 -19.57
N ARG A 167 -23.53 2.90 -18.86
CA ARG A 167 -24.09 4.21 -19.30
C ARG A 167 -24.22 5.09 -18.03
N GLY A 168 -23.85 6.37 -17.88
CA GLY A 168 -23.47 7.47 -18.75
C GLY A 168 -24.33 8.71 -18.42
N VAL A 169 -23.84 9.70 -17.65
CA VAL A 169 -24.41 11.07 -17.57
C VAL A 169 -23.34 12.14 -17.24
N ASP A 170 -23.11 13.00 -18.24
CA ASP A 170 -22.90 14.45 -18.28
C ASP A 170 -22.29 15.22 -17.07
N THR A 171 -21.21 15.98 -17.34
CA THR A 171 -20.51 16.86 -16.38
C THR A 171 -20.40 18.27 -16.97
N GLY A 172 -20.94 19.26 -16.26
CA GLY A 172 -20.75 20.69 -16.54
C GLY A 172 -19.46 21.23 -15.93
N SER A 173 -18.74 22.03 -16.71
CA SER A 173 -17.51 22.76 -16.37
C SER A 173 -17.72 23.88 -15.37
N GLU A 174 -16.73 24.11 -14.49
CA GLU A 174 -16.39 25.46 -14.02
C GLU A 174 -14.88 25.59 -13.73
N GLN A 175 -14.35 26.76 -14.05
CA GLN A 175 -12.93 27.10 -14.24
C GLN A 175 -12.45 28.01 -13.09
N PRO A 176 -11.15 28.00 -12.69
CA PRO A 176 -10.67 28.74 -11.52
C PRO A 176 -10.22 30.18 -11.84
N GLN A 177 -10.46 31.11 -10.91
CA GLN A 177 -9.93 32.49 -10.96
C GLN A 177 -8.71 32.71 -10.04
N PRO A 178 -7.83 33.70 -10.33
CA PRO A 178 -6.48 33.84 -9.77
C PRO A 178 -6.33 34.92 -8.67
N ALA A 179 -5.25 34.82 -7.89
CA ALA A 179 -4.83 35.77 -6.84
C ALA A 179 -3.94 36.92 -7.39
N PRO A 180 -3.92 38.12 -6.75
CA PRO A 180 -3.05 39.24 -7.13
C PRO A 180 -1.75 39.32 -6.30
N PRO A 181 -0.75 40.12 -6.74
CA PRO A 181 0.66 39.98 -6.37
C PRO A 181 1.13 41.02 -5.34
N PHE A 182 2.19 40.69 -4.58
CA PHE A 182 2.98 41.69 -3.84
C PHE A 182 4.49 41.50 -4.05
N GLN A 183 5.14 42.64 -4.29
CA GLN A 183 6.49 42.82 -4.79
C GLN A 183 7.56 42.68 -3.69
N GLN A 184 8.75 42.25 -4.10
CA GLN A 184 9.99 42.25 -3.32
C GLN A 184 10.52 43.68 -3.13
N GLU A 185 11.00 43.99 -1.93
CA GLU A 185 12.14 44.88 -1.76
C GLU A 185 12.92 44.52 -0.49
N ALA A 186 14.24 44.59 -0.59
CA ALA A 186 15.20 44.03 0.35
C ALA A 186 16.06 45.12 1.00
N LEU A 187 16.44 44.85 2.26
CA LEU A 187 17.62 45.33 3.00
C LEU A 187 17.69 46.78 3.51
N SER A 188 17.63 46.94 4.84
CA SER A 188 18.82 47.40 5.58
C SER A 188 18.69 47.21 7.10
N ARG A 189 19.78 46.77 7.72
CA ARG A 189 19.92 46.40 9.13
C ARG A 189 20.97 47.33 9.75
N GLN A 190 20.67 47.99 10.88
CA GLN A 190 21.66 48.24 11.96
C GLN A 190 20.97 48.73 13.28
N PRO A 191 21.60 48.54 14.46
CA PRO A 191 20.93 48.39 15.76
C PRO A 191 21.09 49.60 16.70
N ARG A 192 20.14 49.84 17.62
CA ARG A 192 20.36 50.64 18.84
C ARG A 192 19.63 50.10 20.08
N ALA A 193 20.47 49.84 21.09
CA ALA A 193 20.33 49.95 22.55
C ALA A 193 19.00 49.65 23.28
N ARG A 194 19.15 48.78 24.29
CA ARG A 194 18.19 48.39 25.33
C ARG A 194 17.70 49.59 26.17
N GLN A 195 16.39 49.67 26.40
CA GLN A 195 15.81 50.27 27.60
C GLN A 195 14.79 49.29 28.21
N ARG A 196 15.02 48.91 29.47
CA ARG A 196 14.10 48.14 30.30
C ARG A 196 13.02 49.09 30.83
N THR A 197 11.76 48.83 30.53
CA THR A 197 10.62 49.44 31.24
C THR A 197 10.08 48.42 32.25
N SER A 198 10.08 48.80 33.53
CA SER A 198 9.44 48.07 34.62
C SER A 198 7.95 48.46 34.68
N LEU A 199 7.04 47.48 34.67
CA LEU A 199 5.60 47.70 34.86
C LEU A 199 5.18 47.29 36.28
N SER A 200 4.27 48.06 36.87
CA SER A 200 3.76 47.95 38.24
C SER A 200 2.72 46.81 38.39
N PRO A 201 2.50 46.27 39.61
CA PRO A 201 1.66 45.08 39.84
C PRO A 201 0.17 45.25 39.50
N ASP A 202 -0.36 46.47 39.53
CA ASP A 202 -1.78 46.75 39.26
C ASP A 202 -2.16 46.72 37.76
N GLN A 203 -1.19 46.49 36.86
CA GLN A 203 -1.46 46.18 35.44
C GLN A 203 -1.54 44.68 35.14
N LEU A 204 -1.23 43.81 36.11
CA LEU A 204 -1.22 42.37 35.87
C LEU A 204 -2.58 41.70 36.11
N ASN A 205 -3.55 42.37 36.75
CA ASN A 205 -4.86 41.78 36.98
C ASN A 205 -5.98 42.82 37.21
N PRO A 206 -6.50 43.47 36.15
CA PRO A 206 -7.66 44.34 36.27
C PRO A 206 -8.94 43.53 36.59
N PRO A 207 -9.91 44.09 37.32
CA PRO A 207 -11.11 43.38 37.80
C PRO A 207 -12.03 42.83 36.69
N GLU A 208 -11.89 43.27 35.43
CA GLU A 208 -12.48 42.56 34.28
C GLU A 208 -11.96 41.12 34.13
N VAL A 209 -10.69 40.85 34.42
CA VAL A 209 -10.09 39.51 34.34
C VAL A 209 -10.69 38.59 35.40
N GLN A 210 -11.03 39.08 36.59
CA GLN A 210 -11.74 38.30 37.61
C GLN A 210 -13.17 37.93 37.19
N LYS A 211 -13.88 38.79 36.45
CA LYS A 211 -15.18 38.42 35.87
C LYS A 211 -15.05 37.37 34.77
N VAL A 212 -14.03 37.48 33.92
CA VAL A 212 -13.73 36.49 32.87
C VAL A 212 -13.31 35.14 33.48
N VAL A 213 -12.55 35.14 34.58
CA VAL A 213 -12.17 33.92 35.31
C VAL A 213 -13.39 33.25 35.96
N VAL A 214 -14.34 34.01 36.51
CA VAL A 214 -15.57 33.43 37.06
C VAL A 214 -16.48 32.87 35.96
N GLU A 215 -16.55 33.51 34.78
CA GLU A 215 -17.30 32.99 33.63
C GLU A 215 -16.65 31.73 33.01
N HIS A 216 -15.30 31.64 33.04
CA HIS A 216 -14.57 30.44 32.58
C HIS A 216 -14.65 29.27 33.56
N VAL A 217 -14.90 29.50 34.85
CA VAL A 217 -15.12 28.40 35.82
C VAL A 217 -16.54 27.85 35.73
N VAL A 218 -17.54 28.69 35.40
CA VAL A 218 -18.93 28.22 35.22
C VAL A 218 -19.16 27.57 33.83
N ARG A 219 -18.32 27.87 32.82
CA ARG A 219 -18.27 27.13 31.55
C ARG A 219 -17.50 25.81 31.60
N ASN A 220 -16.92 25.40 32.72
CA ASN A 220 -16.16 24.15 32.80
C ASN A 220 -17.02 22.86 32.69
N THR A 221 -18.33 23.01 32.43
CA THR A 221 -19.21 21.93 31.94
C THR A 221 -18.93 21.58 30.47
N ASP A 222 -18.14 22.39 29.75
CA ASP A 222 -17.84 22.24 28.32
C ASP A 222 -16.56 21.43 28.02
N LEU A 223 -16.13 20.52 28.90
CA LEU A 223 -15.12 19.51 28.53
C LEU A 223 -15.60 18.59 27.38
N LEU A 224 -16.90 18.61 27.07
CA LEU A 224 -17.48 17.97 25.88
C LEU A 224 -17.25 18.76 24.58
N SER A 225 -16.85 20.04 24.65
CA SER A 225 -16.82 20.98 23.52
C SER A 225 -15.41 21.18 22.90
N SER A 226 -14.36 20.67 23.53
CA SER A 226 -12.99 20.70 22.95
C SER A 226 -12.73 19.61 21.92
N PHE A 227 -13.68 18.73 21.65
CA PHE A 227 -13.54 17.70 20.62
C PHE A 227 -14.28 18.10 19.35
N PRO A 228 -13.65 18.00 18.17
CA PRO A 228 -14.34 18.24 16.91
C PRO A 228 -15.54 17.30 16.81
N ARG A 229 -16.70 17.86 16.46
CA ARG A 229 -17.96 17.12 16.33
C ARG A 229 -17.79 16.03 15.27
N LEU A 230 -18.17 14.79 15.63
CA LEU A 230 -18.18 13.66 14.71
C LEU A 230 -19.06 13.98 13.50
N ARG A 231 -18.58 13.64 12.31
CA ARG A 231 -19.41 13.71 11.10
C ARG A 231 -20.54 12.68 11.22
N PRO A 232 -21.78 13.04 10.85
CA PRO A 232 -22.89 12.12 10.97
C PRO A 232 -22.76 10.95 9.99
N PHE A 233 -23.30 9.79 10.37
CA PHE A 233 -23.31 8.55 9.58
C PHE A 233 -24.72 7.95 9.55
N SER A 234 -25.28 7.74 8.36
CA SER A 234 -26.60 7.10 8.18
C SER A 234 -26.56 5.65 7.72
N GLY A 235 -25.44 5.19 7.13
CA GLY A 235 -25.35 3.86 6.50
C GLY A 235 -26.06 3.75 5.14
N LYS A 236 -26.45 4.86 4.51
CA LYS A 236 -27.06 4.84 3.16
C LYS A 236 -25.98 4.72 2.08
N THR A 237 -26.26 3.87 1.09
CA THR A 237 -25.47 3.74 -0.14
C THR A 237 -26.34 4.19 -1.33
N PRO A 238 -25.91 5.17 -2.17
CA PRO A 238 -24.64 5.89 -2.13
C PRO A 238 -24.56 6.98 -1.04
N LYS A 239 -23.33 7.27 -0.59
CA LYS A 239 -23.00 8.25 0.46
C LYS A 239 -23.49 9.67 0.13
N GLN A 240 -24.18 10.30 1.08
CA GLN A 240 -24.54 11.72 0.98
C GLN A 240 -23.33 12.63 1.25
N SER A 241 -23.17 13.73 0.51
CA SER A 241 -21.96 14.59 0.53
C SER A 241 -21.57 15.15 1.91
N ASN A 242 -22.56 15.37 2.79
CA ASN A 242 -22.39 15.89 4.15
C ASN A 242 -22.14 14.82 5.23
N GLU A 243 -22.19 13.54 4.88
CA GLU A 243 -22.05 12.42 5.80
C GLU A 243 -20.69 11.70 5.65
N ALA A 244 -20.29 10.98 6.70
CA ALA A 244 -19.15 10.07 6.64
C ALA A 244 -19.58 8.70 6.06
N ASP A 245 -18.64 7.97 5.44
CA ASP A 245 -18.80 6.54 5.23
C ASP A 245 -18.50 5.79 6.54
N TYR A 246 -18.82 4.49 6.57
CA TYR A 246 -18.68 3.68 7.76
C TYR A 246 -17.23 3.67 8.26
N ASP A 247 -16.26 3.45 7.38
CA ASP A 247 -14.85 3.38 7.74
C ASP A 247 -14.31 4.68 8.33
N SER A 248 -14.63 5.83 7.72
CA SER A 248 -14.20 7.14 8.22
C SER A 248 -14.86 7.48 9.55
N TRP A 249 -16.12 7.11 9.73
CA TRP A 249 -16.86 7.30 10.98
C TRP A 249 -16.30 6.40 12.09
N ARG A 250 -16.14 5.11 11.80
CA ARG A 250 -15.62 4.09 12.73
C ARG A 250 -14.19 4.39 13.18
N GLY A 251 -13.36 4.93 12.29
CA GLY A 251 -12.01 5.41 12.62
C GLY A 251 -12.01 6.59 13.60
N GLN A 252 -12.95 7.54 13.47
CA GLN A 252 -13.10 8.63 14.43
C GLN A 252 -13.53 8.11 15.81
N ILE A 253 -14.43 7.12 15.86
CA ILE A 253 -14.83 6.49 17.13
C ILE A 253 -13.67 5.71 17.77
N ALA A 254 -12.86 5.02 16.99
CA ALA A 254 -11.68 4.30 17.50
C ALA A 254 -10.69 5.26 18.18
N LEU A 255 -10.52 6.47 17.64
CA LEU A 255 -9.73 7.52 18.29
C LEU A 255 -10.33 7.94 19.64
N LEU A 256 -11.66 8.11 19.71
CA LEU A 256 -12.35 8.43 20.97
C LEU A 256 -12.22 7.31 22.02
N LEU A 257 -12.21 6.05 21.61
CA LEU A 257 -12.01 4.91 22.51
C LEU A 257 -10.60 4.81 23.07
N THR A 258 -9.61 5.31 22.34
CA THR A 258 -8.21 5.29 22.76
C THR A 258 -7.87 6.42 23.73
N ASP A 259 -8.72 7.44 23.82
CA ASP A 259 -8.52 8.61 24.67
C ASP A 259 -8.85 8.30 26.15
N PRO A 260 -7.86 8.33 27.07
CA PRO A 260 -8.09 8.05 28.49
C PRO A 260 -8.96 9.09 29.20
N SER A 261 -9.15 10.28 28.61
CA SER A 261 -9.95 11.35 29.18
C SER A 261 -11.46 11.14 29.01
N LEU A 262 -11.87 10.21 28.13
CA LEU A 262 -13.26 9.92 27.83
C LEU A 262 -13.73 8.66 28.53
N SER A 263 -14.81 8.77 29.30
CA SER A 263 -15.51 7.62 29.85
C SER A 263 -16.28 6.86 28.77
N ALA A 264 -16.48 5.56 28.97
CA ALA A 264 -17.28 4.73 28.07
C ALA A 264 -18.67 5.31 27.79
N LEU A 265 -19.32 5.91 28.80
CA LEU A 265 -20.62 6.56 28.66
C LEU A 265 -20.58 7.78 27.73
N GLN A 266 -19.52 8.60 27.81
CA GLN A 266 -19.36 9.76 26.92
C GLN A 266 -19.15 9.31 25.47
N VAL A 267 -18.39 8.24 25.25
CA VAL A 267 -18.20 7.65 23.92
C VAL A 267 -19.51 7.09 23.39
N THR A 268 -20.30 6.37 24.20
CA THR A 268 -21.63 5.87 23.80
C THR A 268 -22.56 7.01 23.37
N ARG A 269 -22.61 8.11 24.13
CA ARG A 269 -23.42 9.29 23.76
C ARG A 269 -22.97 9.90 22.43
N ARG A 270 -21.66 10.06 22.24
CA ARG A 270 -21.06 10.55 20.98
C ARG A 270 -21.43 9.65 19.79
N ILE A 271 -21.39 8.33 19.96
CA ILE A 271 -21.83 7.36 18.95
C ILE A 271 -23.29 7.65 18.60
N MET A 272 -24.20 7.64 19.57
CA MET A 272 -25.63 7.86 19.34
C MET A 272 -25.93 9.21 18.66
N GLU A 273 -25.28 10.29 19.09
CA GLU A 273 -25.46 11.65 18.53
C GLU A 273 -24.96 11.78 17.08
N SER A 274 -24.03 10.92 16.68
CA SER A 274 -23.45 10.92 15.33
C SER A 274 -24.18 10.01 14.34
N LEU A 275 -25.12 9.18 14.80
CA LEU A 275 -25.88 8.27 13.94
C LEU A 275 -27.16 8.93 13.40
N LEU A 276 -27.47 8.65 12.14
CA LEU A 276 -28.72 9.00 11.48
C LEU A 276 -29.46 7.73 11.04
N SER A 277 -30.77 7.80 10.80
CA SER A 277 -31.52 6.68 10.23
C SER A 277 -31.05 6.37 8.80
N PRO A 278 -30.91 5.10 8.40
CA PRO A 278 -31.30 3.86 9.12
C PRO A 278 -30.31 3.31 10.16
N ALA A 279 -29.04 3.74 10.19
CA ALA A 279 -28.06 3.21 11.14
C ALA A 279 -28.46 3.41 12.61
N ALA A 280 -29.04 4.57 12.95
CA ALA A 280 -29.54 4.84 14.29
C ALA A 280 -30.65 3.88 14.72
N ASP A 281 -31.47 3.39 13.78
CA ASP A 281 -32.60 2.50 14.07
C ASP A 281 -32.14 1.09 14.47
N LEU A 282 -30.97 0.64 13.99
CA LEU A 282 -30.39 -0.66 14.36
C LEU A 282 -29.99 -0.73 15.84
N VAL A 283 -29.53 0.39 16.39
CA VAL A 283 -29.06 0.46 17.79
C VAL A 283 -30.09 1.05 18.75
N LYS A 284 -31.24 1.49 18.25
CA LYS A 284 -32.31 2.15 19.03
C LYS A 284 -32.88 1.29 20.17
N GLY A 285 -32.80 -0.03 20.04
CA GLY A 285 -33.23 -0.98 21.08
C GLY A 285 -32.23 -1.14 22.24
N LEU A 286 -31.01 -0.62 22.10
CA LEU A 286 -29.97 -0.69 23.12
C LEU A 286 -30.17 0.39 24.19
N LYS A 287 -29.84 0.08 25.45
CA LYS A 287 -29.90 1.07 26.53
C LYS A 287 -28.79 2.12 26.35
N PRO A 288 -29.01 3.40 26.66
CA PRO A 288 -27.97 4.45 26.57
C PRO A 288 -26.74 4.18 27.45
N ASP A 289 -26.88 3.39 28.52
CA ASP A 289 -25.79 3.03 29.43
C ASP A 289 -25.02 1.77 28.99
N THR A 290 -25.34 1.23 27.80
CA THR A 290 -24.64 0.06 27.27
C THR A 290 -23.22 0.45 26.84
N LEU A 291 -22.28 -0.48 26.99
CA LEU A 291 -20.89 -0.30 26.58
C LEU A 291 -20.78 0.04 25.08
N PRO A 292 -19.86 0.95 24.68
CA PRO A 292 -19.64 1.32 23.28
C PRO A 292 -19.43 0.11 22.36
N ALA A 293 -18.76 -0.94 22.86
CA ALA A 293 -18.48 -2.16 22.11
C ALA A 293 -19.75 -2.83 21.57
N VAL A 294 -20.87 -2.81 22.31
CA VAL A 294 -22.12 -3.48 21.87
C VAL A 294 -22.76 -2.73 20.69
N PHE A 295 -22.77 -1.39 20.75
CA PHE A 295 -23.18 -0.55 19.64
C PHE A 295 -22.31 -0.79 18.41
N LEU A 296 -20.99 -0.78 18.59
CA LEU A 296 -20.05 -0.97 17.50
C LEU A 296 -20.14 -2.36 16.89
N ASN A 297 -20.27 -3.44 17.68
CA ASN A 297 -20.46 -4.79 17.13
C ASN A 297 -21.72 -4.89 16.24
N THR A 298 -22.80 -4.20 16.62
CA THR A 298 -24.05 -4.21 15.85
C THR A 298 -23.88 -3.46 14.53
N LEU A 299 -23.17 -2.33 14.55
CA LEU A 299 -22.89 -1.51 13.38
C LEU A 299 -21.81 -2.15 12.47
N ASP A 300 -20.80 -2.78 13.06
CA ASP A 300 -19.73 -3.51 12.38
C ASP A 300 -20.35 -4.69 11.60
N ALA A 301 -21.33 -5.38 12.18
CA ALA A 301 -22.06 -6.46 11.50
C ALA A 301 -22.96 -5.97 10.34
N ALA A 302 -23.48 -4.74 10.40
CA ALA A 302 -24.42 -4.21 9.41
C ALA A 302 -23.74 -3.42 8.29
N PHE A 303 -22.65 -2.71 8.60
CA PHE A 303 -22.00 -1.74 7.72
C PHE A 303 -20.49 -1.93 7.58
N GLY A 304 -19.89 -2.80 8.38
CA GLY A 304 -18.48 -3.14 8.24
C GLY A 304 -18.21 -3.79 6.88
N THR A 305 -17.02 -3.57 6.34
CA THR A 305 -16.58 -4.26 5.14
C THR A 305 -16.52 -5.76 5.42
N VAL A 306 -17.37 -6.55 4.75
CA VAL A 306 -17.44 -8.02 4.89
C VAL A 306 -16.42 -8.73 3.99
N GLN A 307 -15.63 -7.98 3.22
CA GLN A 307 -14.70 -8.56 2.26
C GLN A 307 -13.59 -9.32 2.95
N ASP A 308 -13.32 -10.52 2.44
CA ASP A 308 -12.26 -11.38 2.91
C ASP A 308 -10.89 -10.77 2.62
N GLY A 309 -9.96 -10.93 3.55
CA GLY A 309 -8.60 -10.38 3.44
C GLY A 309 -7.85 -10.97 2.24
N GLU A 310 -8.09 -12.24 1.91
CA GLU A 310 -7.47 -12.91 0.77
C GLU A 310 -8.04 -12.43 -0.57
N GLU A 311 -9.36 -12.24 -0.66
CA GLU A 311 -10.03 -11.67 -1.84
C GLU A 311 -9.53 -10.25 -2.13
N LEU A 312 -9.45 -9.40 -1.10
CA LEU A 312 -8.88 -8.06 -1.21
C LEU A 312 -7.41 -8.10 -1.66
N PHE A 313 -6.65 -9.09 -1.18
CA PHE A 313 -5.26 -9.25 -1.58
C PHE A 313 -5.15 -9.68 -3.05
N ALA A 314 -6.00 -10.59 -3.51
CA ALA A 314 -6.08 -10.97 -4.92
C ALA A 314 -6.44 -9.76 -5.80
N GLN A 315 -7.42 -8.94 -5.39
CA GLN A 315 -7.76 -7.70 -6.08
C GLN A 315 -6.59 -6.72 -6.12
N PHE A 316 -5.84 -6.59 -5.02
CA PHE A 316 -4.62 -5.79 -4.96
C PHE A 316 -3.57 -6.28 -5.98
N LEU A 317 -3.34 -7.59 -6.10
CA LEU A 317 -2.40 -8.17 -7.06
C LEU A 317 -2.84 -8.00 -8.53
N ASN A 318 -4.13 -7.77 -8.77
CA ASN A 318 -4.69 -7.46 -10.08
C ASN A 318 -4.79 -5.95 -10.36
N THR A 319 -4.43 -5.10 -9.40
CA THR A 319 -4.44 -3.66 -9.57
C THR A 319 -3.25 -3.21 -10.42
N LEU A 320 -3.50 -2.83 -11.68
CA LEU A 320 -2.49 -2.34 -12.64
C LEU A 320 -2.60 -0.84 -12.87
N GLN A 321 -1.54 -0.22 -13.42
CA GLN A 321 -1.55 1.20 -13.81
C GLN A 321 -2.57 1.44 -14.93
N ILE A 322 -3.34 2.53 -14.81
CA ILE A 322 -4.37 2.90 -15.80
C ILE A 322 -3.72 3.77 -16.91
N PRO A 323 -4.21 3.73 -18.17
CA PRO A 323 -3.70 4.60 -19.23
C PRO A 323 -3.66 6.07 -18.84
N GLY A 324 -2.48 6.70 -18.93
CA GLY A 324 -2.27 8.12 -18.61
C GLY A 324 -2.14 8.43 -17.12
N GLU A 325 -2.28 7.45 -16.23
CA GLU A 325 -2.00 7.61 -14.81
C GLU A 325 -0.49 7.81 -14.58
N ARG A 326 -0.10 8.74 -13.70
CA ARG A 326 1.32 8.87 -13.31
C ARG A 326 1.73 7.69 -12.42
N PRO A 327 2.96 7.16 -12.53
CA PRO A 327 3.47 6.14 -11.61
C PRO A 327 3.28 6.48 -10.12
N SER A 328 3.47 7.74 -9.71
CA SER A 328 3.23 8.19 -8.34
C SER A 328 1.76 8.11 -7.91
N ALA A 329 0.82 8.39 -8.81
CA ALA A 329 -0.62 8.25 -8.55
C ALA A 329 -1.01 6.77 -8.45
N TYR A 330 -0.46 5.93 -9.33
CA TYR A 330 -0.62 4.48 -9.28
C TYR A 330 -0.14 3.91 -7.94
N LEU A 331 1.04 4.31 -7.47
CA LEU A 331 1.57 3.90 -6.16
C LEU A 331 0.63 4.28 -5.00
N GLN A 332 0.04 5.48 -5.04
CA GLN A 332 -0.90 5.93 -4.02
C GLN A 332 -2.18 5.08 -4.02
N ARG A 333 -2.70 4.72 -5.20
CA ARG A 333 -3.86 3.83 -5.32
C ARG A 333 -3.56 2.43 -4.80
N LEU A 334 -2.37 1.89 -5.09
CA LEU A 334 -1.90 0.64 -4.50
C LEU A 334 -1.82 0.70 -2.98
N GLN A 335 -1.29 1.79 -2.42
CA GLN A 335 -1.19 1.96 -0.96
C GLN A 335 -2.57 1.93 -0.29
N LEU A 336 -3.57 2.58 -0.90
CA LEU A 336 -4.94 2.57 -0.39
C LEU A 336 -5.55 1.17 -0.44
N ALA A 337 -5.41 0.47 -1.57
CA ALA A 337 -5.88 -0.92 -1.70
C ALA A 337 -5.22 -1.84 -0.67
N LEU A 338 -3.89 -1.78 -0.54
CA LEU A 338 -3.13 -2.60 0.41
C LEU A 338 -3.47 -2.26 1.87
N SER A 339 -3.78 -1.00 2.18
CA SER A 339 -4.23 -0.61 3.52
C SER A 339 -5.55 -1.28 3.89
N SER A 340 -6.46 -1.50 2.94
CA SER A 340 -7.69 -2.27 3.16
C SER A 340 -7.41 -3.75 3.40
N VAL A 341 -6.48 -4.34 2.64
CA VAL A 341 -6.02 -5.73 2.82
C VAL A 341 -5.47 -5.96 4.23
N VAL A 342 -4.59 -5.07 4.70
CA VAL A 342 -3.96 -5.18 6.02
C VAL A 342 -4.99 -5.06 7.13
N LYS A 343 -5.97 -4.16 6.99
CA LYS A 343 -7.07 -4.02 7.97
C LYS A 343 -7.88 -5.29 8.12
N GLN A 344 -8.08 -6.04 7.03
CA GLN A 344 -8.78 -7.33 7.04
C GLN A 344 -7.86 -8.53 7.30
N GLY A 345 -6.59 -8.30 7.64
CA GLY A 345 -5.66 -9.36 8.00
C GLY A 345 -5.11 -10.18 6.82
N GLY A 346 -5.35 -9.77 5.57
CA GLY A 346 -4.83 -10.49 4.40
C GLY A 346 -3.30 -10.37 4.23
N VAL A 347 -2.68 -9.34 4.80
CA VAL A 347 -1.22 -9.13 4.79
C VAL A 347 -0.77 -8.57 6.14
N SER A 348 0.37 -9.06 6.63
CA SER A 348 1.01 -8.52 7.84
C SER A 348 1.44 -7.06 7.65
N PRO A 349 1.22 -6.16 8.63
CA PRO A 349 1.70 -4.77 8.59
C PRO A 349 3.21 -4.62 8.32
N SER A 350 4.02 -5.61 8.74
CA SER A 350 5.48 -5.62 8.51
C SER A 350 5.88 -5.88 7.05
N GLU A 351 4.98 -6.41 6.23
CA GLU A 351 5.26 -6.78 4.84
C GLU A 351 4.65 -5.83 3.81
N VAL A 352 4.05 -4.71 4.26
CA VAL A 352 3.35 -3.75 3.42
C VAL A 352 4.26 -3.18 2.34
N ASP A 353 5.40 -2.60 2.71
CA ASP A 353 6.32 -1.98 1.74
C ASP A 353 6.85 -3.01 0.73
N ARG A 354 7.02 -4.27 1.15
CA ARG A 354 7.48 -5.37 0.28
C ARG A 354 6.43 -5.71 -0.77
N HIS A 355 5.18 -5.90 -0.37
CA HIS A 355 4.09 -6.19 -1.30
C HIS A 355 3.80 -5.01 -2.21
N LEU A 356 3.85 -3.79 -1.66
CA LEU A 356 3.67 -2.57 -2.41
C LEU A 356 4.70 -2.43 -3.53
N LEU A 357 6.00 -2.58 -3.22
CA LEU A 357 7.06 -2.48 -4.22
C LEU A 357 6.96 -3.60 -5.28
N LYS A 358 6.67 -4.83 -4.86
CA LYS A 358 6.49 -5.97 -5.77
C LYS A 358 5.36 -5.70 -6.77
N GLN A 359 4.21 -5.27 -6.28
CA GLN A 359 3.04 -4.99 -7.13
C GLN A 359 3.25 -3.76 -8.00
N PHE A 360 3.93 -2.74 -7.47
CA PHE A 360 4.32 -1.57 -8.25
C PHE A 360 5.18 -1.97 -9.46
N CYS A 361 6.22 -2.77 -9.25
CA CYS A 361 7.09 -3.22 -10.34
C CYS A 361 6.35 -4.12 -11.35
N ARG A 362 5.37 -4.92 -10.91
CA ARG A 362 4.55 -5.78 -11.77
C ARG A 362 3.57 -4.99 -12.63
N GLY A 363 2.89 -4.01 -12.04
CA GLY A 363 1.76 -3.32 -12.68
C GLY A 363 2.04 -1.93 -13.23
N CYS A 364 3.24 -1.36 -12.99
CA CYS A 364 3.65 -0.08 -13.58
C CYS A 364 4.13 -0.27 -15.01
N TRP A 365 3.69 0.61 -15.92
CA TRP A 365 4.00 0.55 -17.35
C TRP A 365 5.27 1.31 -17.73
N ASP A 366 5.79 2.18 -16.85
CA ASP A 366 7.03 2.90 -17.07
C ASP A 366 8.27 2.08 -16.67
N ASN A 367 8.64 1.14 -17.54
CA ASN A 367 9.84 0.33 -17.39
C ASN A 367 11.12 1.18 -17.31
N SER A 368 11.14 2.37 -17.93
CA SER A 368 12.33 3.23 -17.92
C SER A 368 12.59 3.79 -16.52
N LEU A 369 11.53 4.16 -15.82
CA LEU A 369 11.56 4.61 -14.44
C LEU A 369 11.94 3.48 -13.49
N ILE A 370 11.36 2.28 -13.65
CA ILE A 370 11.68 1.10 -12.83
C ILE A 370 13.17 0.77 -12.91
N MET A 371 13.74 0.71 -14.12
CA MET A 371 15.16 0.42 -14.31
C MET A 371 16.05 1.52 -13.73
N LYS A 372 15.68 2.79 -13.94
CA LYS A 372 16.51 3.92 -13.53
C LYS A 372 16.60 4.04 -12.00
N LEU A 373 15.49 3.78 -11.31
CA LEU A 373 15.45 3.75 -9.85
C LEU A 373 15.87 2.40 -9.26
N GLN A 374 16.14 1.39 -10.10
CA GLN A 374 16.57 0.06 -9.67
C GLN A 374 15.57 -0.59 -8.69
N LEU A 375 14.27 -0.41 -8.96
CA LEU A 375 13.21 -0.84 -8.03
C LEU A 375 13.14 -2.36 -7.88
N GLU A 376 13.51 -3.10 -8.93
CA GLU A 376 13.61 -4.56 -8.90
C GLU A 376 14.65 -5.06 -7.88
N GLN A 377 15.81 -4.39 -7.80
CA GLN A 377 16.88 -4.73 -6.86
C GLN A 377 16.50 -4.42 -5.40
N GLN A 378 15.58 -3.48 -5.19
CA GLN A 378 15.13 -3.07 -3.86
C GLN A 378 14.07 -4.01 -3.26
N LYS A 379 13.59 -5.04 -3.98
CA LYS A 379 12.54 -5.95 -3.50
C LYS A 379 12.90 -6.73 -2.22
N THR A 380 14.18 -6.95 -1.94
CA THR A 380 14.64 -7.62 -0.72
C THR A 380 14.61 -6.70 0.50
N ASN A 381 14.84 -5.40 0.30
CA ASN A 381 14.84 -4.37 1.33
C ASN A 381 14.08 -3.15 0.78
N PRO A 382 12.73 -3.19 0.78
CA PRO A 382 11.92 -2.17 0.15
C PRO A 382 12.04 -0.83 0.90
N PRO A 383 12.06 0.31 0.19
CA PRO A 383 11.93 1.62 0.81
C PRO A 383 10.52 1.79 1.39
N SER A 384 10.38 2.69 2.37
CA SER A 384 9.08 3.07 2.89
C SER A 384 8.21 3.70 1.78
N PHE A 385 6.89 3.62 1.91
CA PHE A 385 5.96 4.31 0.99
C PHE A 385 6.34 5.77 0.71
N SER A 386 6.67 6.53 1.77
CA SER A 386 7.04 7.95 1.67
C SER A 386 8.31 8.16 0.84
N ASP A 387 9.33 7.34 1.07
CA ASP A 387 10.60 7.43 0.36
C ASP A 387 10.44 7.03 -1.11
N LEU A 388 9.71 5.94 -1.37
CA LEU A 388 9.42 5.49 -2.73
C LEU A 388 8.65 6.56 -3.51
N LEU A 389 7.61 7.14 -2.90
CA LEU A 389 6.80 8.19 -3.53
C LEU A 389 7.66 9.42 -3.86
N LEU A 390 8.58 9.80 -2.98
CA LEU A 390 9.51 10.91 -3.24
C LEU A 390 10.44 10.59 -4.42
N GLN A 391 11.01 9.38 -4.47
CA GLN A 391 11.88 8.94 -5.57
C GLN A 391 11.12 8.98 -6.91
N LEU A 392 9.91 8.44 -6.95
CA LEU A 392 9.05 8.46 -8.13
C LEU A 392 8.76 9.88 -8.60
N ARG A 393 8.26 10.75 -7.71
CA ARG A 393 7.92 12.12 -8.07
C ARG A 393 9.13 12.91 -8.59
N THR A 394 10.28 12.74 -7.94
CA THR A 394 11.54 13.37 -8.36
C THR A 394 11.95 12.93 -9.76
N GLU A 395 11.87 11.63 -10.03
CA GLU A 395 12.26 11.06 -11.31
C GLU A 395 11.27 11.40 -12.43
N GLU A 396 9.97 11.38 -12.15
CA GLU A 396 8.91 11.84 -13.06
C GLU A 396 9.11 13.31 -13.45
N ASP A 397 9.32 14.20 -12.48
CA ASP A 397 9.51 15.63 -12.74
C ASP A 397 10.80 15.86 -13.56
N ARG A 398 11.86 15.08 -13.30
CA ARG A 398 13.09 15.09 -14.09
C ARG A 398 12.88 14.60 -15.52
N GLN A 399 12.04 13.59 -15.73
CA GLN A 399 11.68 13.11 -17.07
C GLN A 399 10.86 14.17 -17.83
N LEU A 400 9.85 14.76 -17.19
CA LEU A 400 9.03 15.83 -17.76
C LEU A 400 9.87 17.05 -18.15
N ALA A 401 10.80 17.46 -17.29
CA ALA A 401 11.72 18.57 -17.58
C ALA A 401 12.59 18.25 -18.81
N LYS A 402 13.15 17.03 -18.89
CA LYS A 402 13.94 16.59 -20.04
C LYS A 402 13.11 16.52 -21.32
N GLU A 403 11.89 16.00 -21.25
CA GLU A 403 10.98 15.92 -22.39
C GLU A 403 10.56 17.32 -22.87
N SER A 404 10.30 18.24 -21.94
CA SER A 404 10.00 19.65 -22.26
C SER A 404 11.17 20.31 -22.98
N LEU A 405 12.40 20.17 -22.47
CA LEU A 405 13.61 20.67 -23.14
C LEU A 405 13.77 20.03 -24.52
N MET A 406 13.58 18.71 -24.62
CA MET A 406 13.66 18.00 -25.89
C MET A 406 12.61 18.51 -26.89
N LYS A 407 11.36 18.74 -26.45
CA LYS A 407 10.30 19.33 -27.28
C LYS A 407 10.63 20.77 -27.71
N GLN A 408 11.25 21.57 -26.86
CA GLN A 408 11.71 22.92 -27.21
C GLN A 408 12.84 22.90 -28.24
N HIS A 409 13.86 22.06 -28.03
CA HIS A 409 15.03 21.98 -28.92
C HIS A 409 14.74 21.25 -30.24
N ILE A 410 13.88 20.23 -30.24
CA ILE A 410 13.51 19.46 -31.45
C ILE A 410 12.32 20.12 -32.18
N GLY A 411 11.36 20.70 -31.45
CA GLY A 411 10.22 21.41 -32.02
C GLY A 411 10.58 22.74 -32.71
N ALA A 412 11.72 23.34 -32.35
CA ALA A 412 12.27 24.52 -33.04
C ALA A 412 12.93 24.18 -34.40
N ALA A 413 13.19 22.90 -34.70
CA ALA A 413 13.84 22.46 -35.93
C ALA A 413 12.87 22.19 -37.10
N LYS A 414 11.63 22.70 -37.07
CA LYS A 414 10.86 22.90 -38.31
C LYS A 414 11.40 24.13 -39.06
N GLN A 415 12.67 24.08 -39.47
CA GLN A 415 13.08 24.84 -40.64
C GLN A 415 12.26 24.31 -41.80
N LYS A 416 11.47 25.19 -42.42
CA LYS A 416 10.85 24.95 -43.73
C LYS A 416 11.94 24.56 -44.72
N ALA A 417 12.16 23.25 -44.91
CA ALA A 417 12.74 22.75 -46.13
C ALA A 417 11.67 22.91 -47.21
N THR A 418 11.64 24.10 -47.81
CA THR A 418 11.00 24.31 -49.12
C THR A 418 11.75 23.39 -50.08
N ILE A 419 11.14 22.24 -50.38
CA ILE A 419 11.49 21.48 -51.57
C ILE A 419 11.02 22.34 -52.73
N GLN A 420 12.01 22.82 -53.49
CA GLN A 420 11.86 23.66 -54.65
C GLN A 420 11.27 22.81 -55.78
N SER A 421 9.94 22.66 -55.82
CA SER A 421 9.23 22.22 -57.01
C SER A 421 8.61 23.44 -57.69
N HIS A 422 9.13 23.70 -58.88
CA HIS A 422 8.81 24.77 -59.82
C HIS A 422 7.31 25.11 -59.88
N SER A 423 6.95 26.36 -59.58
CA SER A 423 5.75 26.98 -60.16
C SER A 423 5.92 28.48 -60.25
N ALA A 424 5.65 28.98 -61.45
CA ALA A 424 5.52 30.39 -61.75
C ALA A 424 4.33 31.03 -61.00
N CYS A 425 4.38 32.35 -60.98
CA CYS A 425 3.32 33.32 -60.68
C CYS A 425 3.08 33.69 -59.21
N SER A 426 3.51 34.92 -58.94
CA SER A 426 3.16 35.79 -57.83
C SER A 426 1.75 36.37 -58.02
N CYS A 427 0.82 35.96 -57.16
CA CYS A 427 -0.25 36.84 -56.68
C CYS A 427 -0.71 36.34 -55.30
N GLY A 428 -0.63 37.25 -54.32
CA GLY A 428 -0.98 36.94 -52.94
C GLY A 428 -2.49 36.91 -52.75
N HIS A 429 -3.01 35.76 -52.31
CA HIS A 429 -4.20 35.64 -51.47
C HIS A 429 -4.14 34.27 -50.77
N SER A 430 -3.91 34.24 -49.46
CA SER A 430 -4.16 33.05 -48.65
C SER A 430 -5.67 32.93 -48.39
N PRO A 431 -6.32 31.80 -48.69
CA PRO A 431 -7.65 31.54 -48.15
C PRO A 431 -7.55 31.06 -46.70
N PRO A 432 -8.52 31.41 -45.83
CA PRO A 432 -8.50 30.96 -44.44
C PRO A 432 -8.79 29.45 -44.34
N PRO A 433 -8.22 28.76 -43.32
CA PRO A 433 -8.23 27.30 -43.15
C PRO A 433 -9.62 26.67 -42.98
N ASN A 434 -10.67 27.48 -42.86
CA ASN A 434 -12.05 27.02 -42.74
C ASN A 434 -12.69 26.59 -44.08
N ARG A 435 -12.10 26.92 -45.24
CA ARG A 435 -12.65 26.47 -46.54
C ARG A 435 -12.35 25.00 -46.81
N GLU A 436 -11.13 24.54 -46.55
CA GLU A 436 -10.71 23.15 -46.79
C GLU A 436 -11.44 22.17 -45.86
N LEU A 437 -11.65 22.53 -44.59
CA LEU A 437 -12.43 21.72 -43.65
C LEU A 437 -13.91 21.66 -44.02
N LYS A 438 -14.46 22.74 -44.57
CA LYS A 438 -15.87 22.78 -45.01
C LYS A 438 -16.07 21.97 -46.29
N GLU A 439 -15.13 22.05 -47.24
CA GLU A 439 -15.13 21.21 -48.45
C GLU A 439 -14.96 19.72 -48.10
N MET A 440 -14.09 19.37 -47.15
CA MET A 440 -13.93 17.98 -46.69
C MET A 440 -15.18 17.45 -45.98
N LYS A 441 -15.83 18.29 -45.16
CA LYS A 441 -17.09 17.92 -44.49
C LYS A 441 -18.25 17.77 -45.48
N GLU A 442 -18.29 18.60 -46.52
CA GLU A 442 -19.25 18.47 -47.62
C GLU A 442 -18.97 17.22 -48.48
N GLN A 443 -17.71 16.85 -48.69
CA GLN A 443 -17.34 15.61 -49.37
C GLN A 443 -17.75 14.37 -48.57
N LEU A 444 -17.55 14.35 -47.25
CA LEU A 444 -18.00 13.27 -46.37
C LEU A 444 -19.53 13.13 -46.35
N GLN A 445 -20.27 14.25 -46.32
CA GLN A 445 -21.73 14.22 -46.39
C GLN A 445 -22.24 13.75 -47.76
N ARG A 446 -21.58 14.11 -48.87
CA ARG A 446 -21.89 13.59 -50.21
C ARG A 446 -21.65 12.09 -50.29
N LEU A 447 -20.54 11.60 -49.73
CA LEU A 447 -20.21 10.18 -49.71
C LEU A 447 -21.22 9.38 -48.86
N GLN A 448 -21.60 9.90 -47.69
CA GLN A 448 -22.61 9.30 -46.81
C GLN A 448 -23.99 9.25 -47.48
N LYS A 449 -24.35 10.28 -48.26
CA LYS A 449 -25.60 10.33 -49.04
C LYS A 449 -25.58 9.39 -50.25
N GLN A 450 -24.41 9.15 -50.85
CA GLN A 450 -24.23 8.14 -51.91
C GLN A 450 -24.33 6.71 -51.35
N MET A 451 -23.79 6.45 -50.16
CA MET A 451 -23.92 5.14 -49.51
C MET A 451 -25.36 4.84 -49.09
N SER A 452 -26.11 5.82 -48.57
CA SER A 452 -27.52 5.61 -48.23
C SER A 452 -28.39 5.38 -49.47
N GLN A 453 -28.13 6.07 -50.58
CA GLN A 453 -28.84 5.83 -51.85
C GLN A 453 -28.55 4.45 -52.46
N LEU A 454 -27.34 3.91 -52.29
CA LEU A 454 -26.99 2.57 -52.76
C LEU A 454 -27.62 1.47 -51.87
N LEU A 455 -27.79 1.72 -50.57
CA LEU A 455 -28.46 0.79 -49.65
C LEU A 455 -29.98 0.74 -49.88
N THR A 456 -30.65 1.87 -50.16
CA THR A 456 -32.10 1.89 -50.44
C THR A 456 -32.44 1.28 -51.80
N ARG A 457 -31.49 1.28 -52.76
CA ARG A 457 -31.68 0.67 -54.09
C ARG A 457 -31.54 -0.86 -54.07
N ASN A 458 -30.88 -1.42 -53.07
CA ASN A 458 -30.67 -2.88 -52.93
C ASN A 458 -31.76 -3.60 -52.10
N LEU A 459 -32.70 -2.88 -51.49
CA LEU A 459 -33.80 -3.47 -50.71
C LEU A 459 -35.12 -3.61 -51.50
N ALA A 460 -35.14 -3.18 -52.77
CA ALA A 460 -36.33 -3.27 -53.63
C ALA A 460 -36.28 -4.41 -54.66
N ALA A 461 -35.24 -5.26 -54.63
CA ALA A 461 -35.12 -6.41 -55.51
C ALA A 461 -34.85 -7.70 -54.69
N GLU A 462 -35.76 -8.66 -54.85
CA GLU A 462 -35.64 -10.10 -54.53
C GLU A 462 -36.05 -10.57 -53.13
N SER A 463 -37.37 -10.78 -53.00
CA SER A 463 -37.95 -11.90 -52.27
C SER A 463 -37.89 -13.18 -53.12
N LYS A 464 -37.13 -14.20 -52.67
CA LYS A 464 -37.45 -15.66 -52.71
C LYS A 464 -36.25 -16.57 -52.37
N SER A 465 -36.49 -17.43 -51.37
CA SER A 465 -36.15 -18.87 -51.25
C SER A 465 -34.69 -19.40 -51.10
N THR A 466 -34.48 -20.07 -49.95
CA THR A 466 -34.00 -21.47 -49.71
C THR A 466 -32.51 -21.89 -49.82
N THR A 467 -31.98 -22.33 -48.66
CA THR A 467 -31.20 -23.59 -48.36
C THR A 467 -29.66 -23.67 -48.50
N ARG A 468 -29.03 -24.03 -47.35
CA ARG A 468 -27.77 -24.79 -47.04
C ARG A 468 -26.37 -24.44 -47.62
N LEU A 469 -25.44 -24.36 -46.66
CA LEU A 469 -24.06 -24.90 -46.56
C LEU A 469 -22.90 -24.34 -47.43
N LYS A 470 -22.04 -23.56 -46.73
CA LYS A 470 -20.55 -23.56 -46.76
C LYS A 470 -19.82 -23.04 -48.04
N PRO A 471 -18.52 -22.70 -47.94
CA PRO A 471 -17.97 -21.35 -47.78
C PRO A 471 -17.43 -20.74 -49.10
N SER A 472 -17.49 -19.40 -49.22
CA SER A 472 -17.03 -18.65 -50.41
C SER A 472 -15.68 -17.91 -50.19
N PRO A 473 -14.92 -17.63 -51.27
CA PRO A 473 -13.48 -17.31 -51.27
C PRO A 473 -13.18 -15.80 -51.08
N PRO A 474 -11.91 -15.41 -50.81
CA PRO A 474 -11.57 -14.03 -50.44
C PRO A 474 -11.56 -13.08 -51.64
N GLN A 475 -12.05 -11.86 -51.38
CA GLN A 475 -12.06 -10.72 -52.28
C GLN A 475 -10.63 -10.27 -52.65
N LYS A 476 -10.43 -9.94 -53.93
CA LYS A 476 -9.15 -9.49 -54.51
C LYS A 476 -8.89 -8.02 -54.19
N SER A 477 -7.81 -7.72 -53.47
CA SER A 477 -7.24 -6.37 -53.37
C SER A 477 -6.13 -6.19 -54.41
N SER A 478 -6.11 -5.04 -55.10
CA SER A 478 -5.18 -4.71 -56.21
C SER A 478 -3.77 -4.31 -55.73
N THR A 479 -3.27 -4.93 -54.66
CA THR A 479 -1.98 -4.57 -54.05
C THR A 479 -0.95 -5.67 -54.28
N LYS A 480 0.35 -5.29 -54.29
CA LYS A 480 1.45 -6.25 -54.42
C LYS A 480 1.33 -7.33 -53.34
N PRO A 481 1.41 -8.64 -53.70
CA PRO A 481 1.24 -9.72 -52.74
C PRO A 481 2.18 -9.58 -51.53
N LYS A 482 1.61 -9.54 -50.31
CA LYS A 482 2.35 -9.48 -49.04
C LYS A 482 2.61 -10.88 -48.48
N PRO A 483 3.62 -11.07 -47.61
CA PRO A 483 3.77 -12.31 -46.85
C PRO A 483 2.50 -12.63 -46.06
N TRP A 484 1.98 -13.85 -46.20
CA TRP A 484 0.77 -14.33 -45.52
C TRP A 484 1.04 -15.45 -44.51
N TYR A 485 2.32 -15.78 -44.31
CA TYR A 485 2.80 -16.88 -43.49
C TYR A 485 3.74 -16.35 -42.40
N CYS A 486 3.85 -17.08 -41.29
CA CYS A 486 4.74 -16.77 -40.18
C CYS A 486 6.20 -17.05 -40.53
N PHE A 487 7.11 -16.13 -40.19
CA PHE A 487 8.55 -16.29 -40.47
C PHE A 487 9.27 -17.30 -39.58
N ASN A 488 8.64 -17.77 -38.49
CA ASN A 488 9.20 -18.76 -37.59
C ASN A 488 8.75 -20.20 -37.94
N CYS A 489 7.44 -20.44 -38.02
CA CYS A 489 6.88 -21.78 -38.24
C CYS A 489 6.34 -22.03 -39.66
N GLY A 490 6.16 -20.99 -40.50
CA GLY A 490 5.68 -21.13 -41.88
C GLY A 490 4.18 -21.32 -42.04
N GLU A 491 3.40 -21.33 -40.95
CA GLU A 491 1.94 -21.43 -40.97
C GLU A 491 1.26 -20.06 -41.19
N ASP A 492 0.01 -20.09 -41.66
CA ASP A 492 -0.74 -18.90 -42.03
C ASP A 492 -1.51 -18.34 -40.82
N GLY A 493 -1.86 -17.05 -40.83
CA GLY A 493 -2.77 -16.43 -39.84
C GLY A 493 -2.12 -15.75 -38.63
N HIS A 494 -0.80 -15.83 -38.46
CA HIS A 494 -0.06 -15.14 -37.39
C HIS A 494 1.34 -14.69 -37.84
N VAL A 495 2.01 -13.88 -37.02
CA VAL A 495 3.35 -13.33 -37.30
C VAL A 495 4.38 -13.87 -36.30
N SER A 496 5.68 -13.77 -36.63
CA SER A 496 6.77 -14.31 -35.80
C SER A 496 6.78 -13.76 -34.37
N SER A 497 6.28 -12.54 -34.15
CA SER A 497 6.23 -11.92 -32.83
C SER A 497 5.18 -12.52 -31.90
N THR A 498 4.19 -13.24 -32.44
CA THR A 498 3.10 -13.88 -31.70
C THR A 498 3.06 -15.40 -31.91
N CYS A 499 4.17 -15.98 -32.39
CA CYS A 499 4.25 -17.38 -32.77
C CYS A 499 4.67 -18.26 -31.57
N THR A 500 3.82 -19.18 -31.16
CA THR A 500 4.12 -20.22 -30.16
C THR A 500 4.54 -21.56 -30.78
N ASN A 501 4.40 -21.71 -32.10
CA ASN A 501 4.72 -22.95 -32.83
C ASN A 501 6.23 -23.19 -32.97
N ARG A 502 6.63 -24.46 -33.04
CA ARG A 502 8.02 -24.87 -33.27
C ARG A 502 8.54 -24.35 -34.61
N ALA A 503 9.80 -23.91 -34.63
CA ALA A 503 10.44 -23.38 -35.83
C ALA A 503 10.50 -24.43 -36.95
N ASN A 504 10.04 -24.07 -38.15
CA ASN A 504 10.05 -24.95 -39.32
C ASN A 504 10.68 -24.24 -40.53
N PRO A 505 12.02 -24.30 -40.66
CA PRO A 505 12.74 -23.57 -41.71
C PRO A 505 12.39 -24.06 -43.12
N ILE A 506 12.01 -25.34 -43.28
CA ILE A 506 11.66 -25.93 -44.58
C ILE A 506 10.36 -25.31 -45.10
N LEU A 507 9.32 -25.24 -44.26
CA LEU A 507 8.02 -24.68 -44.65
C LEU A 507 8.12 -23.18 -44.93
N VAL A 508 8.89 -22.45 -44.11
CA VAL A 508 9.18 -21.03 -44.31
C VAL A 508 9.87 -20.78 -45.65
N GLN A 509 10.85 -21.61 -46.03
CA GLN A 509 11.56 -21.47 -47.31
C GLN A 509 10.65 -21.77 -48.51
N GLN A 510 9.77 -22.77 -48.41
CA GLN A 510 8.77 -23.07 -49.43
C GLN A 510 7.80 -21.90 -49.62
N LYS A 511 7.22 -21.36 -48.54
CA LYS A 511 6.29 -20.22 -48.58
C LYS A 511 6.95 -18.93 -49.08
N LYS A 512 8.23 -18.71 -48.74
CA LYS A 512 9.04 -17.59 -49.27
C LYS A 512 9.21 -17.67 -50.78
N THR A 513 9.43 -18.89 -51.30
CA THR A 513 9.56 -19.12 -52.75
C THR A 513 8.23 -18.87 -53.46
N LEU A 514 7.12 -19.35 -52.89
CA LEU A 514 5.77 -19.10 -53.41
C LEU A 514 5.40 -17.61 -53.41
N LEU A 515 5.79 -16.87 -52.38
CA LEU A 515 5.57 -15.42 -52.33
C LEU A 515 6.32 -14.70 -53.45
N ARG A 516 7.58 -15.05 -53.69
CA ARG A 516 8.37 -14.47 -54.79
C ARG A 516 7.74 -14.76 -56.15
N GLN A 517 7.26 -15.99 -56.37
CA GLN A 517 6.55 -16.34 -57.61
C GLN A 517 5.28 -15.53 -57.81
N LYS A 518 4.48 -15.35 -56.74
CA LYS A 518 3.26 -14.51 -56.79
C LYS A 518 3.58 -13.04 -57.03
N GLN A 519 4.64 -12.52 -56.43
CA GLN A 519 5.08 -11.14 -56.64
C GLN A 519 5.61 -10.93 -58.06
N ALA A 520 6.40 -11.87 -58.60
CA ALA A 520 6.87 -11.82 -59.99
C ALA A 520 5.70 -11.89 -60.99
N ALA A 521 4.75 -12.80 -60.79
CA ALA A 521 3.56 -12.89 -61.63
C ALA A 521 2.68 -11.63 -61.56
N TRP A 522 2.61 -10.99 -60.38
CA TRP A 522 1.94 -9.70 -60.21
C TRP A 522 2.68 -8.58 -60.97
N GLU A 523 4.01 -8.51 -60.86
CA GLU A 523 4.83 -7.53 -61.57
C GLU A 523 4.71 -7.68 -63.10
N THR A 524 4.81 -8.90 -63.64
CA THR A 524 4.64 -9.14 -65.09
C THR A 524 3.26 -8.72 -65.59
N LYS A 525 2.21 -8.92 -64.77
CA LYS A 525 0.83 -8.53 -65.12
C LYS A 525 0.60 -7.01 -65.05
N HIS A 526 1.38 -6.30 -64.24
CA HIS A 526 1.27 -4.85 -64.04
C HIS A 526 2.31 -4.03 -64.83
N GLN A 527 3.22 -4.67 -65.58
CA GLN A 527 4.17 -4.01 -66.51
C GLN A 527 3.69 -3.99 -67.98
N LEU A 528 2.57 -4.63 -68.30
CA LEU A 528 1.99 -4.73 -69.65
C LEU A 528 0.80 -3.79 -69.88
N ASN A 529 0.57 -2.80 -69.00
CA ASN A 529 -0.47 -1.78 -69.11
C ASN A 529 0.10 -0.38 -69.15
#